data_AF-A0A2U3LH19-F1
#
_entry.id   AF-A0A2U3LH19-F1
#
_cell.length_a   1.000
_cell.length_b   1.000
_cell.length_c   1.000
_cell.angle_alpha   90.00
_cell.angle_beta   90.00
_cell.angle_gamma   90.00
#
_symmetry.space_group_name_H-M   'P 1'
#
loop_
_entity.id
_entity.type
_entity.pdbx_description
1 polymer ?
#
loop_
_entity_poly.entity_id
_entity_poly.type
_entity_poly.pdbx_seq_one_letter_code
_entity_poly.pdbx_strand_id
1 'polypeptide(L)' 'MHLKVISSSSRANGYVLESDTGSLLIECGVSFKKIQQSLDFNLSRIRGCLITHEHL' A
#
# COMPACT_ATOMS: atom_id res chain seq x y z
N MET A 1 0.35 3.38 -15.34
CA MET A 1 0.89 3.20 -13.98
C MET A 1 0.52 4.42 -13.15
N HIS A 2 0.02 4.22 -11.93
CA HIS A 2 -0.42 5.29 -11.02
C HIS A 2 0.01 4.95 -9.59
N LEU A 3 0.56 5.93 -8.85
CA LEU A 3 1.00 5.75 -7.47
C LEU A 3 0.04 6.47 -6.52
N LYS A 4 -0.71 5.71 -5.73
CA LYS A 4 -1.56 6.25 -4.66
C LYS A 4 -0.78 6.29 -3.35
N VAL A 5 -0.73 7.46 -2.72
CA VAL A 5 -0.10 7.65 -1.40
C VAL A 5 -1.14 7.47 -0.30
N ILE A 6 -0.94 6.50 0.59
CA ILE A 6 -1.76 6.31 1.80
C ILE A 6 -1.17 7.09 2.98
N SER A 7 0.16 7.09 3.09
CA SER A 7 0.94 7.88 4.06
C SER A 7 2.40 8.02 3.60
N SER A 8 3.00 9.18 3.87
CA SER A 8 4.40 9.49 3.56
C SER A 8 5.02 10.31 4.69
N SER A 9 5.19 9.69 5.86
CA SER A 9 5.65 10.37 7.08
C SER A 9 6.76 9.58 7.76
N SER A 10 7.52 10.23 8.63
CA SER A 10 8.58 9.57 9.41
C SER A 10 8.09 8.47 10.36
N ARG A 11 6.79 8.43 10.67
CA ARG A 11 6.18 7.42 11.56
C ARG A 11 5.62 6.22 10.82
N ALA A 12 5.07 6.45 9.64
CA ALA A 12 4.31 5.44 8.91
C ALA A 12 4.24 5.81 7.44
N ASN A 13 4.60 4.83 6.60
CA ASN A 13 4.56 4.91 5.15
C ASN A 13 3.65 3.82 4.59
N GLY A 14 3.03 4.10 3.45
CA GLY A 14 2.14 3.16 2.77
C GLY A 14 1.72 3.70 1.42
N TYR A 15 1.87 2.88 0.38
CA TYR A 15 1.58 3.25 -1.00
C TYR A 15 0.94 2.10 -1.76
N VAL A 16 0.16 2.44 -2.78
CA VAL A 16 -0.37 1.47 -3.76
C VAL A 16 0.15 1.86 -5.13
N LEU A 17 0.96 0.99 -5.75
CA LEU A 17 1.36 1.13 -7.14
C LEU A 17 0.38 0.35 -8.01
N GLU A 18 -0.38 1.06 -8.83
CA GLU A 18 -1.45 0.52 -9.66
C GLU A 18 -1.02 0.41 -11.12
N SER A 19 -1.39 -0.70 -11.74
CA SER A 19 -1.23 -0.98 -13.17
C SER A 19 -2.47 -1.68 -13.73
N ASP A 20 -2.51 -1.82 -15.04
CA ASP A 20 -3.60 -2.51 -15.74
C ASP A 20 -3.70 -3.97 -15.31
N THR A 21 -2.56 -4.61 -15.03
CA THR A 21 -2.47 -6.02 -14.62
C THR A 21 -2.70 -6.28 -13.13
N GLY A 22 -2.75 -5.24 -12.29
CA GLY A 22 -2.91 -5.38 -10.85
C GLY A 22 -2.16 -4.31 -10.08
N SER A 23 -2.14 -4.47 -8.76
CA SER A 23 -1.55 -3.48 -7.86
C SER A 23 -0.58 -4.12 -6.88
N LEU A 24 0.44 -3.35 -6.48
CA LEU A 24 1.38 -3.71 -5.42
C LEU A 24 1.21 -2.76 -4.25
N LEU A 25 1.21 -3.30 -3.04
CA LEU A 25 1.40 -2.51 -1.84
C LEU A 25 2.91 -2.27 -1.64
N ILE A 26 3.29 -1.03 -1.34
CA ILE A 26 4.66 -0.68 -0.98
C ILE A 26 4.61 -0.09 0.41
N GLU A 27 5.38 -0.67 1.33
CA GLU A 27 5.24 -0.50 2.77
C GLU A 27 3.89 -0.96 3.33
N CYS A 28 3.88 -1.27 4.62
CA CYS A 28 2.68 -1.55 5.41
C CYS A 28 2.77 -0.87 6.78
N GLY A 29 3.42 0.29 6.86
CA GLY A 29 3.59 1.04 8.12
C GLY A 29 2.30 1.70 8.62
N VAL A 30 1.21 1.64 7.86
CA VAL A 30 -0.13 2.11 8.26
C VAL A 30 -1.03 0.95 8.66
N SER A 31 -2.07 1.23 9.46
CA SER A 31 -3.02 0.19 9.87
C SER A 31 -3.69 -0.47 8.66
N PHE A 32 -3.92 -1.79 8.75
CA PHE A 32 -4.57 -2.54 7.68
C PHE A 32 -5.94 -1.97 7.29
N LYS A 33 -6.71 -1.47 8.28
CA LYS A 33 -7.98 -0.76 8.03
C LYS A 33 -7.82 0.45 7.11
N LYS A 34 -6.75 1.24 7.28
CA LYS A 34 -6.47 2.40 6.41
C LYS A 34 -6.09 1.95 5.00
N ILE A 35 -5.38 0.83 4.86
CA ILE A 35 -5.09 0.21 3.56
C ILE A 35 -6.39 -0.22 2.89
N GLN A 36 -7.25 -0.97 3.59
CA GLN A 36 -8.54 -1.40 3.07
C GLN A 36 -9.41 -0.22 2.63
N GLN A 37 -9.52 0.83 3.44
CA GLN A 37 -10.23 2.05 3.07
C GLN A 37 -9.63 2.71 1.82
N SER A 38 -8.31 2.72 1.68
CA SER A 38 -7.64 3.26 0.47
C SER A 38 -7.87 2.41 -0.78
N LEU A 39 -8.32 1.17 -0.64
CA LEU A 39 -8.62 0.25 -1.74
C LEU A 39 -10.12 0.07 -1.96
N ASP A 40 -10.96 0.90 -1.32
CA ASP A 40 -12.42 0.73 -1.31
C ASP A 40 -12.83 -0.69 -0.91
N PHE A 41 -12.07 -1.27 0.02
CA PHE A 41 -12.18 -2.64 0.53
C PHE A 41 -12.01 -3.75 -0.52
N ASN A 42 -11.55 -3.42 -1.73
CA ASN A 42 -11.28 -4.37 -2.80
C ASN A 42 -9.81 -4.78 -2.85
N LEU A 43 -9.48 -5.90 -2.21
CA LEU A 43 -8.13 -6.47 -2.18
C LEU A 43 -7.82 -7.39 -3.38
N SER A 44 -8.81 -7.71 -4.24
CA SER A 44 -8.66 -8.74 -5.28
C SER A 44 -7.58 -8.42 -6.34
N ARG A 45 -7.26 -7.13 -6.51
CA ARG A 45 -6.22 -6.67 -7.45
C ARG A 45 -4.82 -6.64 -6.85
N ILE A 46 -4.67 -6.78 -5.53
CA ILE A 46 -3.37 -6.79 -4.88
C ILE A 46 -2.64 -8.09 -5.24
N ARG A 47 -1.48 -7.96 -5.88
CA ARG A 47 -0.65 -9.10 -6.31
C ARG A 47 0.47 -9.44 -5.32
N GLY A 48 0.74 -8.54 -4.39
CA GLY A 48 1.77 -8.69 -3.39
C GLY A 48 2.04 -7.39 -2.64
N CYS A 49 2.94 -7.48 -1.69
CA CYS A 49 3.46 -6.35 -0.93
C CYS A 49 4.99 -6.38 -0.96
N LEU A 50 5.58 -5.20 -1.08
CA LEU A 50 7.02 -4.98 -0.94
C LEU A 50 7.27 -4.20 0.35
N ILE A 51 8.07 -4.78 1.24
CA ILE A 51 8.54 -4.14 2.47
C ILE A 51 9.99 -3.78 2.22
N THR A 52 10.34 -2.48 2.29
CA THR A 52 11.72 -2.08 2.01
C THR A 52 12.65 -2.44 3.16
N HIS A 53 12.15 -2.35 4.40
CA HIS A 53 12.84 -2.74 5.62
C HIS A 53 11.88 -2.82 6.81
N GLU A 54 12.33 -3.41 7.90
CA GLU A 54 11.66 -3.39 9.20
C GLU A 54 12.38 -2.37 10.09
N HIS A 55 11.61 -1.42 10.62
CA HIS A 55 12.09 -0.52 11.68
C HIS A 55 11.98 -1.24 13.03
N LEU A 56 13.01 -1.13 13.87
CA LEU A 56 13.02 -1.58 15.26
C LEU A 56 12.33 -0.59 16.20
#